data_AF-A0A7S1YJG0-F1
#
_entry.id   AF-A0A7S1YJG0-F1
#
_cell.length_a   1.000
_cell.length_b   1.000
_cell.length_c   1.000
_cell.angle_alpha   90.00
_cell.angle_beta   90.00
_cell.angle_gamma   90.00
#
_symmetry.space_group_name_H-M   'P 1'
#
loop_
_entity.id
_entity.type
_entity.pdbx_description
1 polymer ?
#
loop_
_entity_poly.entity_id
_entity_poly.type
_entity_poly.pdbx_seq_one_letter_code
_entity_poly.pdbx_strand_id
1 'polypeptide(L)'
;PLSLTYHAVIECLGFRPTPELPDILPPGTTFSKGGGRYPDLDPFYRTPADPSVGVAGVLSHGRDYRRASGGFVHGFRYSARTLLRAWTAEDAAPGGGAWPARRVIPFANLTAAVLERLDTSSGIYQMFGVLCDVIRFDCATRTAILDEEWPAGEPVAEPGFNVCLDYGRRSPSTAPFGPNRSPGTPSQPHLSLFLHPILTDNRQTSLLHLSENFNSRWHYPDAVRSFATGRVFDACGAEGAAVVG
;
A
#
# COMPACT_ATOMS: atom_id res chain seq x y z
N PRO A 1 8.41 43.73 -25.02
CA PRO A 1 8.28 43.32 -23.60
C PRO A 1 7.09 44.02 -22.95
N LEU A 2 6.06 43.28 -22.57
CA LEU A 2 4.95 43.82 -21.76
C LEU A 2 5.45 43.89 -20.31
N SER A 3 5.78 45.10 -19.85
CA SER A 3 6.03 45.33 -18.42
C SER A 3 4.70 45.38 -17.70
N LEU A 4 4.48 44.46 -16.78
CA LEU A 4 3.35 44.49 -15.87
C LEU A 4 3.81 45.14 -14.56
N THR A 5 3.02 46.09 -14.06
CA THR A 5 3.34 46.83 -12.82
C THR A 5 2.59 46.21 -11.65
N TYR A 6 3.31 45.88 -10.57
CA TYR A 6 2.74 45.29 -9.36
C TYR A 6 3.26 46.00 -8.12
N HIS A 7 2.46 46.02 -7.05
CA HIS A 7 2.89 46.53 -5.74
C HIS A 7 3.70 45.50 -4.94
N ALA A 8 3.43 44.21 -5.14
CA ALA A 8 4.13 43.11 -4.50
C ALA A 8 4.09 41.86 -5.39
N VAL A 9 5.08 40.99 -5.22
CA VAL A 9 5.18 39.67 -5.85
C VAL A 9 5.35 38.64 -4.74
N ILE A 10 4.53 37.58 -4.75
CA ILE A 10 4.62 36.47 -3.79
C ILE A 10 5.05 35.22 -4.56
N GLU A 11 6.26 34.73 -4.27
CA GLU A 11 6.81 33.54 -4.91
C GLU A 11 6.36 32.26 -4.20
N CYS A 12 5.31 31.63 -4.72
CA CYS A 12 4.81 30.33 -4.24
C CYS A 12 5.52 29.14 -4.94
N LEU A 13 6.84 29.22 -5.09
CA LEU A 13 7.64 28.23 -5.85
C LEU A 13 7.90 26.92 -5.09
N GLY A 14 7.42 26.82 -3.85
CA GLY A 14 7.53 25.65 -2.99
C GLY A 14 8.83 25.64 -2.18
N PHE A 15 9.16 24.45 -1.65
CA PHE A 15 10.30 24.26 -0.74
C PHE A 15 11.27 23.21 -1.28
N ARG A 16 12.54 23.35 -0.90
CA ARG A 16 13.58 22.34 -1.06
C ARG A 16 14.11 21.94 0.31
N PRO A 17 14.63 20.71 0.47
CA PRO A 17 15.38 20.37 1.66
C PRO A 17 16.59 21.28 1.83
N THR A 18 17.10 21.34 3.06
CA THR A 18 18.31 22.08 3.37
C THR A 18 19.47 21.56 2.52
N PRO A 19 20.35 22.43 1.98
CA PRO A 19 21.48 22.01 1.14
C PRO A 19 22.42 21.00 1.80
N GLU A 20 22.46 20.98 3.13
CA GLU A 20 23.27 20.10 3.97
C GLU A 20 22.66 18.70 4.14
N LEU A 21 21.45 18.45 3.64
CA LEU A 21 20.80 17.13 3.77
C LEU A 21 21.68 15.95 3.30
N PRO A 22 22.44 16.04 2.18
CA PRO A 22 23.35 14.97 1.77
C PRO A 22 24.47 14.68 2.77
N ASP A 23 24.88 15.66 3.57
CA ASP A 23 25.91 15.51 4.61
C ASP A 23 25.34 14.94 5.92
N ILE A 24 24.03 15.10 6.13
CA ILE A 24 23.30 14.56 7.29
C ILE A 24 22.97 13.07 7.09
N LEU A 25 22.68 12.67 5.86
CA LEU A 25 22.34 11.28 5.53
C LEU A 25 23.59 10.43 5.31
N PRO A 26 23.48 9.09 5.41
CA PRO A 26 24.62 8.21 5.21
C PRO A 26 25.32 8.44 3.85
N PRO A 27 26.67 8.41 3.82
CA PRO A 27 27.41 8.53 2.57
C PRO A 27 26.94 7.52 1.52
N GLY A 28 26.71 7.99 0.30
CA GLY A 28 26.17 7.16 -0.79
C GLY A 28 24.65 7.16 -0.90
N THR A 29 23.92 7.88 -0.05
CA THR A 29 22.48 8.12 -0.23
C THR A 29 22.22 8.82 -1.57
N THR A 30 21.35 8.24 -2.41
CA THR A 30 20.99 8.78 -3.73
C THR A 30 19.67 9.57 -3.67
N PHE A 31 19.44 10.45 -4.64
CA PHE A 31 18.27 11.34 -4.69
C PHE A 31 17.61 11.31 -6.07
N SER A 32 17.06 10.17 -6.48
CA SER A 32 16.50 10.00 -7.85
C SER A 32 15.13 10.65 -8.05
N LYS A 33 14.43 11.03 -6.98
CA LYS A 33 13.03 11.49 -7.01
C LYS A 33 12.89 12.99 -6.78
N GLY A 34 11.78 13.54 -7.27
CA GLY A 34 11.42 14.94 -7.03
C GLY A 34 12.42 15.97 -7.58
N GLY A 35 13.30 15.59 -8.52
CA GLY A 35 14.38 16.44 -8.99
C GLY A 35 15.49 16.64 -7.95
N GLY A 36 15.85 15.58 -7.22
CA GLY A 36 16.86 15.63 -6.16
C GLY A 36 16.34 16.05 -4.79
N ARG A 37 15.03 16.23 -4.63
CA ARG A 37 14.42 16.72 -3.38
C ARG A 37 14.22 15.64 -2.32
N TYR A 38 14.20 14.37 -2.70
CA TYR A 38 13.90 13.29 -1.78
C TYR A 38 14.98 12.22 -1.86
N PRO A 39 15.47 11.71 -0.71
CA PRO A 39 16.36 10.58 -0.71
C PRO A 39 15.63 9.34 -1.25
N ASP A 40 16.38 8.46 -1.89
CA ASP A 40 15.90 7.13 -2.23
C ASP A 40 15.86 6.30 -0.95
N LEU A 41 14.73 5.64 -0.72
CA LEU A 41 14.46 4.85 0.48
C LEU A 41 14.05 3.44 0.09
N ASP A 42 14.39 2.49 0.95
CA ASP A 42 13.90 1.12 0.85
C ASP A 42 12.38 1.05 1.19
N PRO A 43 11.75 -0.13 1.02
CA PRO A 43 10.33 -0.29 1.32
C PRO A 43 9.93 -0.10 2.79
N PHE A 44 10.89 -0.11 3.72
CA PHE A 44 10.70 0.15 5.14
C PHE A 44 11.09 1.59 5.55
N TYR A 45 11.29 2.48 4.57
CA TYR A 45 11.63 3.89 4.75
C TYR A 45 13.02 4.13 5.37
N ARG A 46 13.98 3.25 5.09
CA ARG A 46 15.39 3.37 5.49
C ARG A 46 16.25 3.75 4.31
N THR A 47 17.43 4.27 4.61
CA THR A 47 18.40 4.58 3.57
C THR A 47 19.07 3.29 3.06
N PRO A 48 19.11 3.03 1.74
CA PRO A 48 19.77 1.83 1.22
C PRO A 48 21.28 1.78 1.48
N ALA A 49 21.91 2.95 1.64
CA ALA A 49 23.34 3.06 1.97
C ALA A 49 23.65 2.58 3.39
N ASP A 50 22.73 2.82 4.35
CA ASP A 50 22.80 2.31 5.71
C ASP A 50 21.38 2.05 6.26
N PRO A 51 20.93 0.79 6.31
CA PRO A 51 19.60 0.43 6.81
C PRO A 51 19.35 0.75 8.30
N SER A 52 20.38 1.08 9.08
CA SER A 52 20.19 1.55 10.46
C SER A 52 19.63 2.97 10.53
N VAL A 53 19.70 3.72 9.43
CA VAL A 53 19.17 5.09 9.33
C VAL A 53 17.82 5.10 8.63
N GLY A 54 16.78 5.44 9.39
CA GLY A 54 15.41 5.61 8.93
C GLY A 54 15.06 7.08 8.64
N VAL A 55 14.14 7.31 7.71
CA VAL A 55 13.64 8.65 7.35
C VAL A 55 12.13 8.72 7.57
N ALA A 56 11.69 9.67 8.40
CA ALA A 56 10.28 9.94 8.70
C ALA A 56 9.87 11.36 8.28
N GLY A 57 8.59 11.56 7.97
CA GLY A 57 8.03 12.85 7.56
C GLY A 57 8.11 13.11 6.07
N VAL A 58 8.28 14.38 5.66
CA VAL A 58 8.19 14.78 4.24
C VAL A 58 9.24 14.12 3.34
N LEU A 59 10.42 13.82 3.88
CA LEU A 59 11.48 13.17 3.14
C LEU A 59 11.15 11.70 2.79
N SER A 60 10.28 11.04 3.58
CA SER A 60 9.77 9.70 3.28
C SER A 60 8.99 9.65 1.95
N HIS A 61 8.52 10.80 1.45
CA HIS A 61 7.79 10.90 0.18
C HIS A 61 8.64 10.49 -1.03
N GLY A 62 9.95 10.36 -0.90
CA GLY A 62 10.78 9.77 -1.96
C GLY A 62 10.27 8.39 -2.38
N ARG A 63 9.78 7.57 -1.44
CA ARG A 63 9.30 6.22 -1.69
C ARG A 63 8.06 6.15 -2.57
N ASP A 64 7.17 7.14 -2.44
CA ASP A 64 5.86 7.18 -3.09
C ASP A 64 5.63 8.48 -3.90
N TYR A 65 6.70 9.12 -4.35
CA TYR A 65 6.64 10.38 -5.09
C TYR A 65 5.69 10.29 -6.29
N ARG A 66 4.68 11.17 -6.32
CA ARG A 66 3.57 11.18 -7.33
C ARG A 66 2.77 9.88 -7.41
N ARG A 67 2.89 8.99 -6.42
CA ARG A 67 2.14 7.75 -6.32
C ARG A 67 1.04 7.88 -5.28
N ALA A 68 1.38 7.98 -4.00
CA ALA A 68 0.42 7.94 -2.89
C ALA A 68 0.48 9.21 -2.00
N SER A 69 -0.18 9.18 -0.84
CA SER A 69 -0.36 10.35 0.05
C SER A 69 0.84 10.68 0.94
N GLY A 70 2.00 10.06 0.74
CA GLY A 70 3.22 10.23 1.54
C GLY A 70 3.84 11.63 1.49
N GLY A 71 3.33 12.53 0.63
CA GLY A 71 3.75 13.93 0.56
C GLY A 71 3.03 14.86 1.54
N PHE A 72 2.02 14.35 2.26
CA PHE A 72 1.21 15.10 3.21
C PHE A 72 1.13 14.38 4.56
N VAL A 73 0.65 15.09 5.60
CA VAL A 73 0.47 14.57 6.96
C VAL A 73 -0.35 13.27 7.02
N HIS A 74 -1.25 13.06 6.06
CA HIS A 74 -2.03 11.84 5.95
C HIS A 74 -1.16 10.61 5.65
N GLY A 75 -0.12 10.73 4.83
CA GLY A 75 0.81 9.64 4.53
C GLY A 75 2.00 9.54 5.50
N PHE A 76 2.49 10.66 6.04
CA PHE A 76 3.63 10.67 6.98
C PHE A 76 3.41 9.75 8.18
N ARG A 77 2.17 9.70 8.69
CA ARG A 77 1.82 8.84 9.83
C ARG A 77 2.04 7.36 9.53
N TYR A 78 1.83 6.94 8.28
CA TYR A 78 1.96 5.54 7.88
C TYR A 78 3.39 5.21 7.51
N SER A 79 4.14 6.12 6.86
CA SER A 79 5.57 5.90 6.64
C SER A 79 6.34 5.77 7.96
N ALA A 80 6.08 6.67 8.92
CA ALA A 80 6.68 6.59 10.25
C ALA A 80 6.25 5.32 11.01
N ARG A 81 4.99 4.91 10.88
CA ARG A 81 4.48 3.67 11.49
C ARG A 81 5.12 2.42 10.89
N THR A 82 5.26 2.35 9.57
CA THR A 82 5.92 1.22 8.89
C THR A 82 7.39 1.13 9.31
N LEU A 83 8.10 2.26 9.36
CA LEU A 83 9.48 2.32 9.86
C LEU A 83 9.59 1.79 11.30
N LEU A 84 8.71 2.26 12.19
CA LEU A 84 8.68 1.82 13.59
C LEU A 84 8.36 0.32 13.71
N ARG A 85 7.40 -0.19 12.93
CA ARG A 85 7.05 -1.61 12.91
C ARG A 85 8.20 -2.49 12.44
N ALA A 86 8.96 -2.02 11.44
CA ALA A 86 10.13 -2.73 10.93
C ALA A 86 11.21 -2.88 12.01
N TRP A 87 11.57 -1.79 12.70
CA TRP A 87 12.53 -1.86 13.80
C TRP A 87 12.02 -2.69 14.98
N THR A 88 10.74 -2.54 15.35
CA THR A 88 10.15 -3.34 16.42
C THR A 88 10.19 -4.85 16.10
N ALA A 89 9.94 -5.21 14.84
CA ALA A 89 10.05 -6.59 14.39
C ALA A 89 11.50 -7.08 14.50
N GLU A 90 12.48 -6.30 14.04
CA GLU A 90 13.90 -6.68 14.12
C GLU A 90 14.42 -6.81 15.56
N ASP A 91 14.04 -5.89 16.45
CA ASP A 91 14.45 -5.90 17.86
C ASP A 91 13.89 -7.09 18.64
N ALA A 92 12.72 -7.60 18.25
CA ALA A 92 12.02 -8.64 19.00
C ALA A 92 12.71 -10.02 18.97
N ALA A 93 13.64 -10.29 18.03
CA ALA A 93 14.48 -11.50 18.06
C ALA A 93 15.68 -11.41 17.08
N PRO A 94 16.86 -11.99 17.40
CA PRO A 94 17.91 -12.20 16.42
C PRO A 94 17.39 -13.07 15.27
N GLY A 95 17.28 -12.48 14.06
CA GLY A 95 16.69 -13.14 12.89
C GLY A 95 15.27 -12.66 12.52
N GLY A 96 14.72 -11.68 13.23
CA GLY A 96 13.42 -11.06 12.93
C GLY A 96 12.27 -11.64 13.75
N GLY A 97 11.59 -10.77 14.49
CA GLY A 97 10.37 -11.05 15.22
C GLY A 97 9.10 -10.90 14.38
N ALA A 98 7.96 -11.16 15.03
CA ALA A 98 6.66 -11.01 14.39
C ALA A 98 6.37 -9.54 14.05
N TRP A 99 5.76 -9.30 12.88
CA TRP A 99 5.23 -7.98 12.55
C TRP A 99 4.26 -7.52 13.66
N PRO A 100 4.40 -6.32 14.23
CA PRO A 100 3.65 -5.95 15.44
C PRO A 100 2.13 -5.88 15.24
N ALA A 101 1.66 -5.52 14.04
CA ALA A 101 0.25 -5.45 13.72
C ALA A 101 -0.24 -6.74 13.05
N ARG A 102 -0.16 -7.83 13.82
CA ARG A 102 -0.50 -9.19 13.39
C ARG A 102 -1.79 -9.68 14.03
N ARG A 103 -2.64 -10.34 13.25
CA ARG A 103 -3.84 -11.03 13.73
C ARG A 103 -3.84 -12.48 13.22
N VAL A 104 -4.30 -13.42 14.06
CA VAL A 104 -4.59 -14.80 13.63
C VAL A 104 -6.10 -14.91 13.42
N ILE A 105 -6.50 -15.41 12.25
CA ILE A 105 -7.87 -15.39 11.78
C ILE A 105 -8.25 -16.81 11.34
N PRO A 106 -9.28 -17.44 11.92
CA PRO A 106 -9.80 -18.69 11.38
C PRO A 106 -10.25 -18.52 9.92
N PHE A 107 -10.01 -19.51 9.05
CA PHE A 107 -10.41 -19.41 7.64
C PHE A 107 -11.89 -19.08 7.44
N ALA A 108 -12.77 -19.59 8.32
CA ALA A 108 -14.20 -19.30 8.29
C ALA A 108 -14.53 -17.79 8.39
N ASN A 109 -13.64 -16.99 9.00
CA ASN A 109 -13.82 -15.56 9.20
C ASN A 109 -12.94 -14.71 8.28
N LEU A 110 -12.11 -15.33 7.42
CA LEU A 110 -11.09 -14.61 6.66
C LEU A 110 -11.71 -13.59 5.69
N THR A 111 -12.74 -13.99 4.94
CA THR A 111 -13.45 -13.08 4.00
C THR A 111 -13.97 -11.85 4.73
N ALA A 112 -14.67 -12.04 5.85
CA ALA A 112 -15.23 -10.95 6.62
C ALA A 112 -14.14 -10.01 7.16
N ALA A 113 -13.02 -10.56 7.66
CA ALA A 113 -11.91 -9.80 8.18
C ALA A 113 -11.18 -8.99 7.10
N VAL A 114 -10.99 -9.55 5.90
CA VAL A 114 -10.38 -8.81 4.78
C VAL A 114 -11.28 -7.69 4.30
N LEU A 115 -12.59 -7.93 4.15
CA LEU A 115 -13.54 -6.89 3.77
C LEU A 115 -13.65 -5.80 4.84
N GLU A 116 -13.61 -6.16 6.13
CA GLU A 116 -13.56 -5.17 7.23
C GLU A 116 -12.31 -4.30 7.13
N ARG A 117 -11.16 -4.90 6.84
CA ARG A 117 -9.90 -4.16 6.62
C ARG A 117 -10.00 -3.21 5.43
N LEU A 118 -10.56 -3.65 4.30
CA LEU A 118 -10.76 -2.79 3.13
C LEU A 118 -11.66 -1.58 3.43
N ASP A 119 -12.67 -1.76 4.27
CA ASP A 119 -13.64 -0.71 4.60
C ASP A 119 -13.13 0.27 5.67
N THR A 120 -12.20 -0.15 6.52
CA THR A 120 -11.79 0.61 7.72
C THR A 120 -10.32 1.06 7.71
N SER A 121 -9.46 0.43 6.90
CA SER A 121 -8.03 0.70 6.90
C SER A 121 -7.71 1.99 6.16
N SER A 122 -7.50 3.05 6.93
CA SER A 122 -6.99 4.31 6.42
C SER A 122 -5.51 4.24 5.98
N GLY A 123 -4.77 3.20 6.33
CA GLY A 123 -3.37 3.00 5.93
C GLY A 123 -3.22 2.62 4.47
N ILE A 124 -3.76 1.45 4.08
CA ILE A 124 -3.71 0.98 2.69
C ILE A 124 -4.53 1.88 1.76
N TYR A 125 -5.54 2.60 2.28
CA TYR A 125 -6.28 3.61 1.53
C TYR A 125 -5.40 4.82 1.16
N GLN A 126 -4.66 5.38 2.13
CA GLN A 126 -3.83 6.57 1.90
C GLN A 126 -2.51 6.21 1.20
N MET A 127 -1.98 5.02 1.49
CA MET A 127 -0.71 4.52 0.95
C MET A 127 -0.95 3.48 -0.15
N PHE A 128 -1.92 3.74 -1.02
CA PHE A 128 -2.30 2.83 -2.09
C PHE A 128 -1.12 2.45 -2.99
N GLY A 129 -1.02 1.16 -3.31
CA GLY A 129 0.10 0.56 -4.03
C GLY A 129 1.46 0.62 -3.32
N VAL A 130 1.56 1.22 -2.13
CA VAL A 130 2.79 1.34 -1.34
C VAL A 130 2.73 0.45 -0.10
N LEU A 131 1.57 0.38 0.56
CA LEU A 131 1.30 -0.53 1.67
C LEU A 131 0.13 -1.45 1.33
N CYS A 132 0.22 -2.70 1.75
CA CYS A 132 -0.78 -3.74 1.59
C CYS A 132 -0.97 -4.51 2.89
N ASP A 133 -2.09 -5.18 3.06
CA ASP A 133 -2.20 -6.20 4.10
C ASP A 133 -1.74 -7.55 3.52
N VAL A 134 -1.01 -8.32 4.33
CA VAL A 134 -0.47 -9.63 3.94
C VAL A 134 -1.25 -10.72 4.65
N ILE A 135 -1.73 -11.71 3.90
CA ILE A 135 -2.46 -12.86 4.44
C ILE A 135 -1.62 -14.11 4.16
N ARG A 136 -1.15 -14.75 5.23
CA ARG A 136 -0.37 -16.00 5.17
C ARG A 136 -1.17 -17.14 5.75
N PHE A 137 -1.24 -18.25 5.04
CA PHE A 137 -2.03 -19.39 5.47
C PHE A 137 -1.23 -20.38 6.30
N ASP A 138 -1.85 -20.89 7.35
CA ASP A 138 -1.49 -22.11 8.04
C ASP A 138 -2.58 -23.16 7.76
N CYS A 139 -2.30 -24.01 6.76
CA CYS A 139 -3.24 -25.05 6.36
C CYS A 139 -3.43 -26.13 7.43
N ALA A 140 -2.45 -26.36 8.31
CA ALA A 140 -2.52 -27.37 9.36
C ALA A 140 -3.53 -26.97 10.44
N THR A 141 -3.54 -25.69 10.81
CA THR A 141 -4.48 -25.15 11.81
C THR A 141 -5.75 -24.56 11.19
N ARG A 142 -5.83 -24.47 9.86
CA ARG A 142 -6.90 -23.77 9.11
C ARG A 142 -7.08 -22.33 9.57
N THR A 143 -5.97 -21.64 9.81
CA THR A 143 -5.93 -20.23 10.18
C THR A 143 -5.07 -19.43 9.21
N ALA A 144 -5.31 -18.14 9.15
CA ALA A 144 -4.52 -17.19 8.40
C ALA A 144 -3.91 -16.16 9.35
N ILE A 145 -2.67 -15.79 9.10
CA ILE A 145 -2.00 -14.66 9.72
C ILE A 145 -2.18 -13.44 8.83
N LEU A 146 -2.82 -12.40 9.35
CA LEU A 146 -2.95 -11.10 8.70
C LEU A 146 -1.92 -10.13 9.31
N ASP A 147 -0.95 -9.69 8.51
CA ASP A 147 -0.03 -8.60 8.88
C ASP A 147 -0.48 -7.31 8.20
N GLU A 148 -0.76 -6.27 8.99
CA GLU A 148 -1.32 -5.02 8.49
C GLU A 148 -0.27 -4.06 7.93
N GLU A 149 -0.60 -3.37 6.83
CA GLU A 149 0.19 -2.26 6.26
C GLU A 149 1.68 -2.64 5.99
N TRP A 150 1.89 -3.84 5.46
CA TRP A 150 3.18 -4.33 4.98
C TRP A 150 3.61 -3.62 3.69
N PRO A 151 4.91 -3.35 3.47
CA PRO A 151 5.36 -2.73 2.23
C PRO A 151 5.06 -3.56 0.98
N ALA A 152 4.42 -2.95 -0.01
CA ALA A 152 4.07 -3.60 -1.26
C ALA A 152 5.32 -4.04 -2.04
N GLY A 153 5.30 -5.27 -2.57
CA GLY A 153 6.39 -5.85 -3.34
C GLY A 153 7.45 -6.57 -2.51
N GLU A 154 7.40 -6.46 -1.18
CA GLU A 154 8.29 -7.24 -0.32
C GLU A 154 7.84 -8.71 -0.28
N PRO A 155 8.80 -9.66 -0.32
CA PRO A 155 8.49 -11.09 -0.25
C PRO A 155 7.75 -11.42 1.06
N VAL A 156 6.77 -12.31 0.96
CA VAL A 156 6.09 -12.89 2.13
C VAL A 156 6.11 -14.41 2.01
N ALA A 157 5.88 -15.11 3.13
CA ALA A 157 5.87 -16.57 3.13
C ALA A 157 4.63 -17.11 2.39
N GLU A 158 4.83 -18.07 1.51
CA GLU A 158 3.75 -18.84 0.86
C GLU A 158 3.32 -20.02 1.77
N PRO A 159 2.07 -20.49 1.71
CA PRO A 159 0.98 -20.02 0.85
C PRO A 159 0.29 -18.74 1.38
N GLY A 160 -0.11 -17.84 0.50
CA GLY A 160 -0.81 -16.61 0.91
C GLY A 160 -1.17 -15.67 -0.23
N PHE A 161 -1.57 -14.44 0.12
CA PHE A 161 -1.82 -13.35 -0.81
C PHE A 161 -1.68 -11.98 -0.13
N ASN A 162 -1.47 -10.95 -0.93
CA ASN A 162 -1.50 -9.55 -0.51
C ASN A 162 -2.83 -8.92 -0.88
N VAL A 163 -3.31 -7.99 -0.06
CA VAL A 163 -4.49 -7.15 -0.32
C VAL A 163 -4.06 -5.70 -0.35
N CYS A 164 -4.12 -5.10 -1.52
CA CYS A 164 -3.74 -3.71 -1.75
C CYS A 164 -4.93 -2.92 -2.28
N LEU A 165 -5.03 -1.64 -1.94
CA LEU A 165 -5.81 -0.70 -2.74
C LEU A 165 -4.87 -0.08 -3.79
N ASP A 166 -5.28 -0.03 -5.05
CA ASP A 166 -4.53 0.62 -6.13
C ASP A 166 -5.51 1.19 -7.18
N TYR A 167 -5.04 2.14 -7.99
CA TYR A 167 -5.75 2.66 -9.16
C TYR A 167 -5.58 1.78 -10.40
N GLY A 168 -4.85 0.67 -10.29
CA GLY A 168 -4.60 -0.26 -11.38
C GLY A 168 -3.72 0.34 -12.48
N ARG A 169 -3.94 -0.07 -13.73
CA ARG A 169 -3.20 0.48 -14.88
C ARG A 169 -3.67 1.89 -15.19
N ARG A 170 -2.94 2.89 -14.69
CA ARG A 170 -3.16 4.30 -15.06
C ARG A 170 -2.64 4.56 -16.48
N SER A 171 -3.47 5.18 -17.32
CA SER A 171 -2.99 5.87 -18.52
C SER A 171 -2.87 7.38 -18.21
N PRO A 172 -1.83 8.08 -18.71
CA PRO A 172 -1.74 9.53 -18.62
C PRO A 172 -2.98 10.26 -19.18
N SER A 173 -3.71 9.61 -20.09
CA SER A 173 -4.91 10.16 -20.74
C SER A 173 -6.22 9.92 -19.99
N THR A 174 -6.24 9.12 -18.92
CA THR A 174 -7.46 8.80 -18.18
C THR A 174 -7.34 9.18 -16.72
N ALA A 175 -7.87 10.35 -16.37
CA ALA A 175 -7.97 10.77 -14.99
C ALA A 175 -9.00 9.90 -14.24
N PRO A 176 -8.74 9.46 -12.99
CA PRO A 176 -9.70 8.70 -12.17
C PRO A 176 -11.04 9.42 -11.92
N PHE A 177 -11.08 10.73 -12.14
CA PHE A 177 -12.26 11.59 -12.05
C PHE A 177 -12.61 12.26 -13.39
N GLY A 178 -12.05 11.78 -14.50
CA GLY A 178 -12.31 12.31 -15.83
C GLY A 178 -13.62 11.80 -16.44
N PRO A 179 -14.14 12.48 -17.47
CA PRO A 179 -15.39 12.09 -18.14
C PRO A 179 -15.31 10.71 -18.81
N ASN A 180 -14.10 10.27 -19.20
CA ASN A 180 -13.85 8.98 -19.84
C ASN A 180 -13.38 7.90 -18.85
N ARG A 181 -13.65 8.06 -17.54
CA ARG A 181 -13.27 7.04 -16.56
C ARG A 181 -14.10 5.77 -16.76
N SER A 182 -13.46 4.62 -16.71
CA SER A 182 -14.14 3.32 -16.61
C SER A 182 -14.21 2.94 -15.14
N PRO A 183 -15.42 2.81 -14.55
CA PRO A 183 -15.53 2.34 -13.17
C PRO A 183 -15.19 0.84 -13.02
N GLY A 184 -14.95 0.14 -14.14
CA GLY A 184 -15.02 -1.31 -14.19
C GLY A 184 -16.45 -1.80 -13.99
N THR A 185 -16.70 -3.06 -14.29
CA THR A 185 -17.93 -3.77 -13.91
C THR A 185 -17.57 -4.87 -12.90
N PRO A 186 -18.53 -5.44 -12.14
CA PRO A 186 -18.29 -6.65 -11.35
C PRO A 186 -17.68 -7.80 -12.15
N SER A 187 -17.97 -7.89 -13.45
CA SER A 187 -17.39 -8.88 -14.37
C SER A 187 -16.02 -8.51 -14.93
N GLN A 188 -15.63 -7.23 -14.89
CA GLN A 188 -14.33 -6.73 -15.37
C GLN A 188 -13.72 -5.70 -14.39
N PRO A 189 -13.50 -6.08 -13.11
CA PRO A 189 -13.04 -5.15 -12.08
C PRO A 189 -11.62 -4.63 -12.35
N HIS A 190 -10.79 -5.43 -13.05
CA HIS A 190 -9.44 -5.05 -13.47
C HIS A 190 -9.38 -3.87 -14.47
N LEU A 191 -10.52 -3.47 -15.05
CA LEU A 191 -10.63 -2.28 -15.92
C LEU A 191 -10.99 -1.01 -15.15
N SER A 192 -11.19 -1.09 -13.83
CA SER A 192 -11.44 0.08 -13.00
C SER A 192 -10.22 1.01 -13.02
N LEU A 193 -10.49 2.30 -13.20
CA LEU A 193 -9.50 3.38 -13.14
C LEU A 193 -9.58 4.18 -11.83
N PHE A 194 -10.45 3.78 -10.92
CA PHE A 194 -10.54 4.34 -9.58
C PHE A 194 -9.84 3.43 -8.57
N LEU A 195 -9.73 3.91 -7.33
CA LEU A 195 -9.14 3.14 -6.24
C LEU A 195 -10.01 1.91 -5.96
N HIS A 196 -9.42 0.72 -6.07
CA HIS A 196 -10.12 -0.54 -5.82
C HIS A 196 -9.19 -1.62 -5.24
N PRO A 197 -9.74 -2.66 -4.59
CA PRO A 197 -8.97 -3.76 -4.03
C PRO A 197 -8.39 -4.66 -5.11
N ILE A 198 -7.10 -4.95 -4.98
CA ILE A 198 -6.36 -5.90 -5.80
C ILE A 198 -5.69 -6.90 -4.87
N LEU A 199 -5.98 -8.17 -5.11
CA LEU A 199 -5.33 -9.30 -4.46
C LEU A 199 -4.22 -9.83 -5.36
N THR A 200 -3.02 -9.98 -4.81
CA THR A 200 -1.86 -10.51 -5.55
C THR A 200 -1.21 -11.68 -4.83
N ASP A 201 -0.60 -12.60 -5.58
CA ASP A 201 0.33 -13.59 -5.01
C ASP A 201 1.66 -12.95 -4.60
N ASN A 202 2.61 -13.73 -4.07
CA ASN A 202 3.90 -13.17 -3.65
C ASN A 202 4.81 -12.80 -4.83
N ARG A 203 4.44 -13.20 -6.05
CA ARG A 203 5.08 -12.78 -7.31
C ARG A 203 4.45 -11.51 -7.87
N GLN A 204 3.53 -10.88 -7.14
CA GLN A 204 2.77 -9.71 -7.57
C GLN A 204 1.87 -9.97 -8.79
N THR A 205 1.53 -11.23 -9.05
CA THR A 205 0.52 -11.61 -10.04
C THR A 205 -0.86 -11.33 -9.47
N SER A 206 -1.70 -10.60 -10.21
CA SER A 206 -3.08 -10.37 -9.79
C SER A 206 -3.89 -11.66 -9.78
N LEU A 207 -4.49 -11.97 -8.63
CA LEU A 207 -5.37 -13.11 -8.39
C LEU A 207 -6.84 -12.71 -8.52
N LEU A 208 -7.20 -11.55 -7.97
CA LEU A 208 -8.57 -11.05 -7.94
C LEU A 208 -8.57 -9.52 -7.85
N HIS A 209 -9.49 -8.88 -8.56
CA HIS A 209 -9.86 -7.48 -8.31
C HIS A 209 -11.29 -7.46 -7.79
N LEU A 210 -11.55 -6.60 -6.82
CA LEU A 210 -12.92 -6.21 -6.48
C LEU A 210 -13.25 -4.91 -7.22
N SER A 211 -14.51 -4.70 -7.60
CA SER A 211 -14.92 -3.45 -8.26
C SER A 211 -14.67 -2.25 -7.35
N GLU A 212 -14.46 -1.07 -7.92
CA GLU A 212 -14.35 0.15 -7.12
C GLU A 212 -15.63 0.43 -6.33
N ASN A 213 -15.46 1.05 -5.16
CA ASN A 213 -16.59 1.64 -4.44
C ASN A 213 -16.20 3.03 -3.95
N PHE A 214 -16.94 4.04 -4.42
CA PHE A 214 -16.66 5.45 -4.09
C PHE A 214 -16.74 5.74 -2.59
N ASN A 215 -17.62 5.05 -1.87
CA ASN A 215 -17.80 5.19 -0.43
C ASN A 215 -16.81 4.34 0.38
N SER A 216 -15.88 3.65 -0.28
CA SER A 216 -14.92 2.73 0.34
C SER A 216 -15.61 1.65 1.17
N ARG A 217 -16.65 1.02 0.60
CA ARG A 217 -17.40 -0.08 1.21
C ARG A 217 -17.45 -1.30 0.28
N TRP A 218 -16.79 -2.37 0.68
CA TRP A 218 -16.72 -3.65 -0.01
C TRP A 218 -17.47 -4.78 0.69
N HIS A 219 -18.11 -4.50 1.83
CA HIS A 219 -19.12 -5.37 2.43
C HIS A 219 -20.45 -5.35 1.64
N TYR A 220 -20.43 -5.88 0.41
CA TYR A 220 -21.64 -6.11 -0.41
C TYR A 220 -21.64 -7.52 -1.04
N PRO A 221 -22.82 -8.09 -1.37
CA PRO A 221 -22.94 -9.51 -1.73
C PRO A 221 -22.04 -9.97 -2.87
N ASP A 222 -21.84 -9.15 -3.91
CA ASP A 222 -20.98 -9.52 -5.04
C ASP A 222 -19.49 -9.58 -4.65
N ALA A 223 -19.00 -8.66 -3.83
CA ALA A 223 -17.62 -8.71 -3.35
C ALA A 223 -17.36 -9.92 -2.44
N VAL A 224 -18.31 -10.23 -1.54
CA VAL A 224 -18.26 -11.45 -0.71
C VAL A 224 -18.21 -12.69 -1.59
N ARG A 225 -19.07 -12.78 -2.62
CA ARG A 225 -19.07 -13.89 -3.58
C ARG A 225 -17.75 -13.98 -4.32
N SER A 226 -17.28 -12.89 -4.94
CA SER A 226 -16.04 -12.87 -5.71
C SER A 226 -14.83 -13.31 -4.88
N PHE A 227 -14.77 -12.91 -3.61
CA PHE A 227 -13.71 -13.32 -2.70
C PHE A 227 -13.84 -14.82 -2.33
N ALA A 228 -15.04 -15.26 -1.95
CA ALA A 228 -15.30 -16.65 -1.53
C ALA A 228 -15.12 -17.67 -2.67
N THR A 229 -15.43 -17.29 -3.92
CA THR A 229 -15.24 -18.13 -5.11
C THR A 229 -13.87 -17.92 -5.77
N GLY A 230 -13.09 -16.96 -5.29
CA GLY A 230 -11.74 -16.73 -5.78
C GLY A 230 -10.88 -17.96 -5.46
N ARG A 231 -10.04 -18.38 -6.42
CA ARG A 231 -9.06 -19.47 -6.29
C ARG A 231 -8.01 -19.25 -5.19
N VAL A 232 -8.15 -18.19 -4.41
CA VAL A 232 -7.26 -17.78 -3.33
C VAL A 232 -7.20 -18.87 -2.25
N PHE A 233 -8.25 -19.68 -2.07
CA PHE A 233 -8.29 -20.77 -1.08
C PHE A 233 -7.78 -22.13 -1.58
N ASP A 234 -7.55 -22.27 -2.90
CA ASP A 234 -7.13 -23.54 -3.51
C ASP A 234 -5.78 -24.03 -2.96
N ALA A 235 -4.93 -23.10 -2.48
CA ALA A 235 -3.58 -23.37 -1.99
C ALA A 235 -3.52 -24.30 -0.75
N CYS A 236 -4.59 -24.38 0.04
CA CYS A 236 -4.66 -25.28 1.21
C CYS A 236 -5.55 -26.51 0.96
N GLY A 237 -5.94 -26.79 -0.29
CA GLY A 237 -6.90 -27.86 -0.59
C GLY A 237 -8.30 -27.58 -0.01
N ALA A 238 -8.62 -26.31 0.26
CA ALA A 238 -9.94 -25.90 0.70
C ALA A 238 -10.80 -25.63 -0.54
N GLU A 239 -11.76 -26.51 -0.83
CA GLU A 239 -12.94 -26.08 -1.58
C GLU A 239 -13.52 -24.88 -0.81
N GLY A 240 -13.70 -23.76 -1.53
CA GLY A 240 -14.07 -22.48 -0.95
C GLY A 240 -15.16 -22.67 0.09
N ALA A 241 -14.92 -22.21 1.32
CA ALA A 241 -15.94 -22.19 2.35
C ALA A 241 -17.02 -21.19 1.91
N ALA A 242 -17.92 -21.67 1.07
CA ALA A 242 -19.15 -21.01 0.71
C ALA A 242 -20.06 -21.06 1.94
N VAL A 243 -19.91 -20.10 2.85
CA VAL A 243 -20.93 -19.85 3.87
C VAL A 243 -21.01 -18.36 4.12
N VAL A 244 -22.01 -17.71 3.53
CA VAL A 244 -22.91 -16.80 4.27
C VAL A 244 -24.30 -16.93 3.63
N GLY A 245 -25.25 -17.46 4.40
CA GLY A 245 -26.69 -17.35 4.14
C GLY A 245 -27.24 -16.03 4.64
#